data_AF-A0A4Y7SH75-F1
#
_entry.id   AF-A0A4Y7SH75-F1
#
_cell.length_a   1.000
_cell.length_b   1.000
_cell.length_c   1.000
_cell.angle_alpha   90.00
_cell.angle_beta   90.00
_cell.angle_gamma   90.00
#
_symmetry.space_group_name_H-M   'P 1'
#
loop_
_entity.id
_entity.type
_entity.pdbx_description
1 polymer ?
#
loop_
_entity_poly.entity_id
_entity_poly.type
_entity_poly.pdbx_seq_one_letter_code
_entity_poly.pdbx_strand_id
1 'polypeptide(L)'
;SSPSIVVHDPITTILWCDDLPWLCVGEVVGIRLDGKAVEEITHNMLPEDAMSHVFQLQGLRPATIEEDPSQSSDWRTCNIQDHTFTIPGRLAEPLNPTIASMPANPSKVFYLLDSALLVSVAAGLLACFLCEDERDLKGLRGANTFECEFCEHSPALDISQSLRVIEHNAAHLLHDVKTKVSDQLCGLCLRPSPLCQFFLKKGKGAEASLTIDKKRSNCKYTIKFYYHKAATSTSSAPCSNIPLQCPRCPPTSPAIWKYNMKVHFKEKHANHVNTSTYSDIWDLTNFEKQSIKQIWKARYTTLVRRSKKTDSITIVASESHKSNNYTV
;
A
#
# COMPACT_ATOMS: atom_id res chain seq x y z
N SER A 1 5.24 -21.08 25.34
CA SER A 1 4.37 -21.55 24.23
C SER A 1 4.33 -20.43 23.20
N SER A 2 4.43 -20.77 21.92
CA SER A 2 4.15 -19.79 20.86
C SER A 2 2.65 -19.47 20.88
N PRO A 3 2.23 -18.23 20.60
CA PRO A 3 0.81 -17.92 20.50
C PRO A 3 0.16 -18.75 19.39
N SER A 4 -1.03 -19.26 19.66
CA SER A 4 -1.84 -20.05 18.74
C SER A 4 -3.20 -19.39 18.54
N ILE A 5 -3.81 -19.68 17.39
CA ILE A 5 -5.20 -19.35 17.09
C ILE A 5 -6.00 -20.64 17.17
N VAL A 6 -7.08 -20.63 17.94
CA VAL A 6 -8.06 -21.70 18.06
C VAL A 6 -9.42 -21.30 17.48
N VAL A 7 -10.29 -22.27 17.24
CA VAL A 7 -11.70 -21.99 16.97
C VAL A 7 -12.29 -21.21 18.15
N HIS A 8 -13.14 -20.24 17.84
CA HIS A 8 -13.71 -19.20 18.71
C HIS A 8 -12.79 -18.02 19.05
N ASP A 9 -11.53 -18.01 18.59
CA ASP A 9 -10.70 -16.82 18.77
C ASP A 9 -11.18 -15.65 17.91
N PRO A 10 -11.08 -14.41 18.42
CA PRO A 10 -11.35 -13.22 17.64
C PRO A 10 -10.21 -12.94 16.67
N ILE A 11 -10.56 -12.67 15.42
CA ILE A 11 -9.63 -12.25 14.38
C ILE A 11 -10.12 -10.98 13.70
N THR A 12 -9.21 -10.35 12.98
CA THR A 12 -9.51 -9.25 12.06
C THR A 12 -9.01 -9.53 10.66
N THR A 13 -9.69 -8.98 9.68
CA THR A 13 -9.30 -9.00 8.26
C THR A 13 -9.78 -7.71 7.59
N ILE A 14 -9.33 -7.47 6.36
CA ILE A 14 -9.94 -6.48 5.48
C ILE A 14 -10.89 -7.19 4.52
N LEU A 15 -12.12 -6.70 4.40
CA LEU A 15 -13.03 -7.04 3.32
C LEU A 15 -13.22 -5.82 2.41
N TRP A 16 -13.53 -6.06 1.15
CA TRP A 16 -13.79 -5.01 0.18
C TRP A 16 -15.28 -4.95 -0.15
N CYS A 17 -15.84 -3.75 -0.08
CA CYS A 17 -17.23 -3.47 -0.47
C CYS A 17 -17.23 -2.17 -1.25
N ASP A 18 -17.77 -2.19 -2.48
CA ASP A 18 -17.80 -1.04 -3.38
C ASP A 18 -16.43 -0.34 -3.53
N ASP A 19 -15.37 -1.12 -3.75
CA ASP A 19 -13.98 -0.65 -3.88
C ASP A 19 -13.42 0.07 -2.65
N LEU A 20 -14.10 -0.01 -1.51
CA LEU A 20 -13.63 0.52 -0.23
C LEU A 20 -13.19 -0.63 0.68
N PRO A 21 -12.01 -0.52 1.32
CA PRO A 21 -11.58 -1.49 2.32
C PRO A 21 -12.30 -1.22 3.65
N TRP A 22 -12.82 -2.29 4.25
CA TRP A 22 -13.46 -2.28 5.54
C TRP A 22 -12.71 -3.20 6.49
N LEU A 23 -12.35 -2.69 7.67
CA LEU A 23 -11.89 -3.54 8.76
C LEU A 23 -13.07 -4.39 9.24
N CYS A 24 -12.87 -5.69 9.28
CA CYS A 24 -13.84 -6.65 9.76
C CYS A 24 -13.30 -7.35 10.99
N VAL A 25 -14.12 -7.44 12.03
CA VAL A 25 -13.88 -8.24 13.22
C VAL A 25 -14.73 -9.50 13.11
N GLY A 26 -14.14 -10.65 13.38
CA GLY A 26 -14.82 -11.92 13.27
C GLY A 26 -14.41 -12.91 14.34
N GLU A 27 -15.21 -13.94 14.51
CA GLU A 27 -14.89 -15.08 15.35
C GLU A 27 -14.53 -16.26 14.46
N VAL A 28 -13.41 -16.93 14.72
CA VAL A 28 -13.03 -18.13 13.97
C VAL A 28 -14.03 -19.24 14.23
N VAL A 29 -14.68 -19.75 13.20
CA VAL A 29 -15.61 -20.89 13.29
C VAL A 29 -15.04 -22.16 12.64
N GLY A 30 -13.88 -22.05 12.00
CA GLY A 30 -13.14 -23.20 11.50
C GLY A 30 -11.76 -22.81 10.97
N ILE A 31 -10.82 -23.74 11.03
CA ILE A 31 -9.47 -23.57 10.51
C ILE A 31 -9.18 -24.72 9.55
N ARG A 32 -8.53 -24.43 8.42
CA ARG A 32 -8.16 -25.43 7.42
C ARG A 32 -6.68 -25.33 7.07
N LEU A 33 -6.01 -26.48 7.10
CA LEU A 33 -4.64 -26.66 6.63
C LEU A 33 -4.63 -27.74 5.55
N ASP A 34 -4.17 -27.42 4.34
CA ASP A 34 -4.23 -28.32 3.18
C ASP A 34 -5.65 -28.87 2.93
N GLY A 35 -6.66 -28.03 3.15
CA GLY A 35 -8.08 -28.38 3.01
C GLY A 35 -8.65 -29.27 4.12
N LYS A 36 -7.85 -29.71 5.11
CA LYS A 36 -8.32 -30.49 6.26
C LYS A 36 -8.66 -29.58 7.42
N ALA A 37 -9.78 -29.86 8.09
CA ALA A 37 -10.18 -29.15 9.30
C ALA A 37 -9.20 -29.42 10.45
N VAL A 38 -8.83 -28.37 11.17
CA VAL A 38 -8.01 -28.41 12.38
C VAL A 38 -8.63 -27.49 13.43
N GLU A 39 -8.40 -27.78 14.71
CA GLU A 39 -8.95 -27.01 15.84
C GLU A 39 -8.06 -25.84 16.28
N GLU A 40 -6.75 -25.96 16.02
CA GLU A 40 -5.72 -25.04 16.49
C GLU A 40 -4.59 -24.96 15.47
N ILE A 41 -4.02 -23.76 15.30
CA ILE A 41 -2.76 -23.55 14.59
C ILE A 41 -1.87 -22.58 15.36
N THR A 42 -0.55 -22.74 15.22
CA THR A 42 0.41 -21.79 15.79
C THR A 42 0.59 -20.57 14.87
N HIS A 43 0.84 -19.38 15.44
CA HIS A 43 0.96 -18.13 14.67
C HIS A 43 1.99 -18.17 13.53
N ASN A 44 3.04 -18.98 13.65
CA ASN A 44 4.05 -19.13 12.61
C ASN A 44 3.53 -19.86 11.35
N MET A 45 2.38 -20.52 11.43
CA MET A 45 1.71 -21.15 10.29
C MET A 45 0.76 -20.22 9.56
N LEU A 46 0.49 -19.02 10.10
CA LEU A 46 -0.36 -18.02 9.44
C LEU A 46 0.09 -17.65 8.03
N PRO A 47 1.40 -17.44 7.77
CA PRO A 47 1.89 -17.07 6.45
C PRO A 47 1.77 -18.16 5.38
N GLU A 48 1.49 -19.42 5.74
CA GLU A 48 1.53 -20.56 4.83
C GLU A 48 0.37 -20.52 3.81
N ASP A 49 0.68 -20.76 2.52
CA ASP A 49 -0.30 -20.71 1.43
C ASP A 49 -1.41 -21.77 1.57
N ALA A 50 -1.12 -22.87 2.27
CA ALA A 50 -2.04 -23.97 2.52
C ALA A 50 -3.13 -23.66 3.57
N MET A 51 -3.02 -22.52 4.25
CA MET A 51 -3.82 -22.22 5.42
C MET A 51 -4.95 -21.22 5.14
N SER A 52 -6.15 -21.55 5.60
CA SER A 52 -7.30 -20.64 5.59
C SER A 52 -8.11 -20.69 6.88
N HIS A 53 -8.69 -19.55 7.23
CA HIS A 53 -9.66 -19.41 8.31
C HIS A 53 -11.06 -19.29 7.73
N VAL A 54 -12.01 -19.90 8.41
CA VAL A 54 -13.44 -19.65 8.26
C VAL A 54 -13.88 -18.85 9.47
N PHE A 55 -14.45 -17.67 9.28
CA PHE A 55 -14.86 -16.82 10.39
C PHE A 55 -16.28 -16.28 10.20
N GLN A 56 -16.98 -16.09 11.31
CA GLN A 56 -18.27 -15.43 11.39
C GLN A 56 -18.07 -13.95 11.67
N LEU A 57 -18.60 -13.10 10.80
CA LEU A 57 -18.49 -11.65 10.93
C LEU A 57 -19.28 -11.16 12.14
N GLN A 58 -18.65 -10.27 12.92
CA GLN A 58 -19.26 -9.60 14.06
C GLN A 58 -19.52 -8.14 13.71
N GLY A 59 -20.65 -7.61 14.16
CA GLY A 59 -20.91 -6.17 14.11
C GLY A 59 -20.12 -5.42 15.16
N LEU A 60 -19.90 -4.13 14.93
CA LEU A 60 -19.33 -3.21 15.92
C LEU A 60 -20.35 -2.14 16.27
N ARG A 61 -20.42 -1.82 17.56
CA ARG A 61 -21.15 -0.65 18.03
C ARG A 61 -20.43 0.02 19.20
N PRO A 62 -20.70 1.29 19.49
CA PRO A 62 -20.13 1.95 20.66
C PRO A 62 -20.41 1.14 21.95
N ALA A 63 -19.39 1.05 22.80
CA ALA A 63 -19.52 0.50 24.15
C ALA A 63 -20.25 1.50 25.06
N THR A 64 -21.09 1.00 25.96
CA THR A 64 -21.74 1.83 27.00
C THR A 64 -20.95 1.78 28.31
N ILE A 65 -21.21 2.73 29.21
CA ILE A 65 -20.61 2.76 30.56
C ILE A 65 -20.97 1.50 31.38
N GLU A 66 -22.13 0.90 31.13
CA GLU A 66 -22.53 -0.36 31.78
C GLU A 66 -21.71 -1.55 31.28
N GLU A 67 -21.28 -1.51 30.02
CA GLU A 67 -20.53 -2.57 29.34
C GLU A 67 -19.03 -2.48 29.59
N ASP A 68 -18.52 -1.25 29.68
CA ASP A 68 -17.15 -0.94 30.10
C ASP A 68 -17.13 0.20 31.13
N PRO A 69 -17.24 -0.12 32.44
CA PRO A 69 -17.15 0.89 33.49
C PRO A 69 -15.81 1.62 33.53
N SER A 70 -14.75 1.00 33.00
CA SER A 70 -13.42 1.62 32.94
C SER A 70 -13.32 2.71 31.87
N GLN A 71 -14.23 2.69 30.87
CA GLN A 71 -14.23 3.56 29.70
C GLN A 71 -12.86 3.54 28.97
N SER A 72 -12.21 2.38 28.98
CA SER A 72 -10.94 2.16 28.29
C SER A 72 -11.13 1.69 26.85
N SER A 73 -12.35 1.27 26.49
CA SER A 73 -12.71 0.79 25.15
C SER A 73 -13.89 1.59 24.59
N ASP A 74 -13.75 2.01 23.33
CA ASP A 74 -14.79 2.78 22.63
C ASP A 74 -15.85 1.88 21.97
N TRP A 75 -15.49 0.63 21.67
CA TRP A 75 -16.27 -0.28 20.83
C TRP A 75 -16.52 -1.60 21.52
N ARG A 76 -17.62 -2.25 21.11
CA ARG A 76 -17.84 -3.66 21.38
C ARG A 76 -18.39 -4.43 20.20
N THR A 77 -18.18 -5.74 20.20
CA THR A 77 -18.83 -6.62 19.23
C THR A 77 -20.31 -6.83 19.51
N CYS A 78 -21.08 -7.08 18.45
CA CYS A 78 -22.46 -7.51 18.53
C CYS A 78 -22.78 -8.51 17.42
N ASN A 79 -23.68 -9.45 17.73
CA ASN A 79 -24.17 -10.38 16.73
C ASN A 79 -24.90 -9.59 15.64
N ILE A 80 -24.54 -9.89 14.40
CA ILE A 80 -25.27 -9.50 13.20
C ILE A 80 -25.83 -10.77 12.54
N GLN A 81 -26.55 -10.63 11.45
CA GLN A 81 -26.99 -11.79 10.67
C GLN A 81 -25.78 -12.61 10.22
N ASP A 82 -25.90 -13.93 10.28
CA ASP A 82 -24.77 -14.85 10.08
C ASP A 82 -24.18 -14.71 8.67
N HIS A 83 -23.06 -14.01 8.60
CA HIS A 83 -22.20 -13.93 7.42
C HIS A 83 -20.88 -14.59 7.75
N THR A 84 -20.59 -15.69 7.05
CA THR A 84 -19.35 -16.44 7.20
C THR A 84 -18.47 -16.23 5.98
N PHE A 85 -17.18 -16.03 6.20
CA PHE A 85 -16.20 -15.82 5.16
C PHE A 85 -15.05 -16.81 5.31
N THR A 86 -14.40 -17.14 4.20
CA THR A 86 -13.15 -17.91 4.19
C THR A 86 -12.03 -17.04 3.65
N ILE A 87 -10.94 -16.92 4.40
CA ILE A 87 -9.78 -16.09 4.04
C ILE A 87 -8.47 -16.88 4.19
N PRO A 88 -7.46 -16.60 3.35
CA PRO A 88 -6.08 -17.03 3.59
C PRO A 88 -5.63 -16.54 4.96
N GLY A 89 -5.00 -17.37 5.77
CA GLY A 89 -4.80 -16.96 7.15
C GLY A 89 -3.68 -15.96 7.40
N ARG A 90 -2.81 -15.72 6.42
CA ARG A 90 -1.90 -14.57 6.39
C ARG A 90 -2.60 -13.21 6.27
N LEU A 91 -3.87 -13.22 5.85
CA LEU A 91 -4.73 -12.04 5.78
C LEU A 91 -5.59 -11.86 7.04
N ALA A 92 -5.42 -12.75 8.03
CA ALA A 92 -6.04 -12.64 9.34
C ALA A 92 -5.02 -12.15 10.36
N GLU A 93 -5.39 -11.14 11.14
CA GLU A 93 -4.63 -10.73 12.33
C GLU A 93 -5.43 -11.13 13.57
N PRO A 94 -4.94 -12.06 14.39
CA PRO A 94 -5.59 -12.42 15.65
C PRO A 94 -5.63 -11.23 16.62
N LEU A 95 -6.75 -11.09 17.31
CA LEU A 95 -6.95 -10.09 18.35
C LEU A 95 -6.81 -10.72 19.73
N ASN A 96 -6.39 -9.91 20.69
CA ASN A 96 -6.45 -10.26 22.10
C ASN A 96 -7.28 -9.20 22.86
N PRO A 97 -8.60 -9.14 22.63
CA PRO A 97 -9.46 -8.12 23.21
C PRO A 97 -9.80 -8.45 24.67
N THR A 98 -10.29 -7.44 25.39
CA THR A 98 -10.93 -7.69 26.69
C THR A 98 -12.28 -8.36 26.46
N ILE A 99 -12.51 -9.50 27.09
CA ILE A 99 -13.80 -10.21 27.05
C ILE A 99 -14.68 -9.68 28.17
N ALA A 100 -15.91 -9.30 27.84
CA ALA A 100 -16.90 -8.80 28.79
C ALA A 100 -18.25 -9.51 28.61
N SER A 101 -19.10 -9.42 29.63
CA SER A 101 -20.45 -9.99 29.65
C SER A 101 -21.40 -9.08 30.43
N MET A 102 -22.68 -9.04 30.06
CA MET A 102 -23.66 -8.25 30.80
C MET A 102 -24.06 -8.96 32.11
N PRO A 103 -24.19 -8.23 33.24
CA PRO A 103 -24.68 -8.82 34.50
C PRO A 103 -26.07 -9.45 34.36
N ALA A 104 -26.93 -8.86 33.53
CA ALA A 104 -28.28 -9.34 33.27
C ALA A 104 -28.32 -10.59 32.37
N ASN A 105 -27.24 -10.89 31.64
CA ASN A 105 -27.16 -12.06 30.76
C ASN A 105 -25.69 -12.51 30.63
N PRO A 106 -25.15 -13.21 31.65
CA PRO A 106 -23.74 -13.58 31.70
C PRO A 106 -23.34 -14.60 30.63
N SER A 107 -24.31 -15.34 30.06
CA SER A 107 -24.06 -16.25 28.92
C SER A 107 -23.73 -15.53 27.61
N LYS A 108 -24.01 -14.23 27.51
CA LYS A 108 -23.71 -13.45 26.31
C LYS A 108 -22.42 -12.65 26.51
N VAL A 109 -21.34 -13.18 25.93
CA VAL A 109 -20.03 -12.53 25.90
C VAL A 109 -19.88 -11.63 24.66
N PHE A 110 -19.04 -10.62 24.77
CA PHE A 110 -18.63 -9.74 23.67
C PHE A 110 -17.21 -9.24 23.91
N TYR A 111 -16.58 -8.77 22.85
CA TYR A 111 -15.22 -8.22 22.88
C TYR A 111 -15.29 -6.71 23.02
N LEU A 112 -14.50 -6.14 23.92
CA LEU A 112 -14.25 -4.71 24.05
C LEU A 112 -13.01 -4.33 23.26
N LEU A 113 -13.10 -3.25 22.49
CA LEU A 113 -12.11 -2.84 21.51
C LEU A 113 -11.89 -1.32 21.58
N ASP A 114 -10.64 -0.91 21.51
CA ASP A 114 -10.25 0.50 21.46
C ASP A 114 -10.03 0.96 20.01
N SER A 115 -10.36 2.22 19.71
CA SER A 115 -10.23 2.77 18.36
C SER A 115 -8.78 2.77 17.86
N ALA A 116 -7.80 3.06 18.72
CA ALA A 116 -6.40 3.09 18.32
C ALA A 116 -5.89 1.69 17.97
N LEU A 117 -6.33 0.64 18.70
CA LEU A 117 -6.07 -0.74 18.33
C LEU A 117 -6.64 -1.07 16.94
N LEU A 118 -7.92 -0.78 16.71
CA LEU A 118 -8.59 -1.07 15.43
C LEU A 118 -7.91 -0.35 14.25
N VAL A 119 -7.56 0.93 14.42
CA VAL A 119 -6.85 1.71 13.40
C VAL A 119 -5.45 1.14 13.13
N SER A 120 -4.72 0.77 14.18
CA SER A 120 -3.38 0.19 14.06
C SER A 120 -3.40 -1.14 13.29
N VAL A 121 -4.32 -2.04 13.66
CA VAL A 121 -4.49 -3.34 13.01
C VAL A 121 -4.96 -3.19 11.57
N ALA A 122 -5.91 -2.28 11.30
CA ALA A 122 -6.35 -1.98 9.93
C ALA A 122 -5.20 -1.48 9.05
N ALA A 123 -4.35 -0.57 9.56
CA ALA A 123 -3.20 -0.07 8.82
C ALA A 123 -2.18 -1.20 8.54
N GLY A 124 -1.93 -2.09 9.50
CA GLY A 124 -1.05 -3.24 9.34
C GLY A 124 -1.57 -4.22 8.28
N LEU A 125 -2.83 -4.64 8.40
CA LEU A 125 -3.48 -5.53 7.43
C LEU A 125 -3.53 -4.89 6.04
N LEU A 126 -3.93 -3.63 5.92
CA LEU A 126 -3.97 -2.95 4.62
C LEU A 126 -2.58 -2.90 3.97
N ALA A 127 -1.51 -2.70 4.75
CA ALA A 127 -0.15 -2.79 4.23
C ALA A 127 0.19 -4.21 3.75
N CYS A 128 -0.23 -5.26 4.46
CA CYS A 128 -0.05 -6.66 4.04
C CYS A 128 -0.80 -6.95 2.73
N PHE A 129 -2.08 -6.58 2.63
CA PHE A 129 -2.87 -6.73 1.40
C PHE A 129 -2.20 -6.03 0.21
N LEU A 130 -1.72 -4.79 0.41
CA LEU A 130 -1.02 -4.03 -0.62
C LEU A 130 0.35 -4.63 -1.00
N CYS A 131 0.97 -5.43 -0.12
CA CYS A 131 2.24 -6.12 -0.40
C CYS A 131 2.02 -7.48 -1.09
N GLU A 132 0.94 -8.19 -0.78
CA GLU A 132 0.66 -9.53 -1.32
C GLU A 132 0.16 -9.50 -2.77
N ASP A 133 -0.56 -8.45 -3.15
CA ASP A 133 -1.19 -8.31 -4.46
C ASP A 133 -0.21 -8.11 -5.63
N GLU A 134 1.12 -8.05 -5.38
CA GLU A 134 2.12 -8.11 -6.47
C GLU A 134 2.11 -9.47 -7.23
N ARG A 135 1.51 -10.53 -6.66
CA ARG A 135 1.48 -11.87 -7.26
C ARG A 135 0.20 -12.20 -8.05
N ASP A 136 -0.94 -11.52 -7.83
CA ASP A 136 -2.23 -11.83 -8.47
C ASP A 136 -2.96 -10.64 -9.16
N LEU A 137 -2.28 -9.50 -9.32
CA LEU A 137 -2.72 -8.29 -10.05
C LEU A 137 -3.13 -8.44 -11.54
N LYS A 138 -3.25 -9.68 -12.07
CA LYS A 138 -3.71 -9.93 -13.45
C LYS A 138 -5.20 -10.26 -13.56
N GLY A 139 -5.86 -10.65 -12.47
CA GLY A 139 -7.24 -11.16 -12.49
C GLY A 139 -8.33 -10.12 -12.18
N LEU A 140 -8.06 -9.14 -11.32
CA LEU A 140 -9.03 -8.14 -10.84
C LEU A 140 -8.80 -6.78 -11.55
N ARG A 141 -9.29 -6.65 -12.78
CA ARG A 141 -9.37 -5.35 -13.50
C ARG A 141 -10.38 -4.47 -12.76
N GLY A 142 -10.00 -3.33 -12.17
CA GLY A 142 -9.31 -2.18 -12.80
C GLY A 142 -7.81 -1.97 -12.54
N ALA A 143 -7.06 -3.05 -12.27
CA ALA A 143 -5.61 -3.16 -12.15
C ALA A 143 -4.72 -2.12 -12.89
N ASN A 144 -3.75 -1.59 -12.12
CA ASN A 144 -2.63 -0.69 -12.46
C ASN A 144 -2.82 0.80 -12.17
N THR A 145 -3.90 1.30 -11.57
CA THR A 145 -3.98 2.72 -11.20
C THR A 145 -3.76 2.99 -9.70
N PHE A 146 -3.04 4.04 -9.32
CA PHE A 146 -3.02 4.57 -7.95
C PHE A 146 -3.39 6.04 -7.91
N GLU A 147 -3.94 6.50 -6.80
CA GLU A 147 -4.33 7.90 -6.62
C GLU A 147 -3.18 8.74 -6.05
N CYS A 148 -2.96 9.93 -6.62
CA CYS A 148 -1.96 10.85 -6.10
C CYS A 148 -2.49 11.65 -4.89
N GLU A 149 -2.04 11.30 -3.69
CA GLU A 149 -2.39 11.95 -2.42
C GLU A 149 -1.98 13.44 -2.34
N PHE A 150 -1.07 13.89 -3.19
CA PHE A 150 -0.61 15.29 -3.21
C PHE A 150 -1.52 16.19 -4.05
N CYS A 151 -2.35 15.62 -4.91
CA CYS A 151 -3.35 16.34 -5.67
C CYS A 151 -4.67 16.40 -4.89
N GLU A 152 -5.30 17.57 -4.88
CA GLU A 152 -6.59 17.80 -4.18
C GLU A 152 -7.74 16.89 -4.66
N HIS A 153 -7.67 16.40 -5.90
CA HIS A 153 -8.68 15.55 -6.51
C HIS A 153 -8.17 14.12 -6.78
N SER A 154 -7.02 13.74 -6.22
CA SER A 154 -6.50 12.37 -6.25
C SER A 154 -6.60 11.68 -7.62
N PRO A 155 -5.99 12.23 -8.71
CA PRO A 155 -6.14 11.65 -10.04
C PRO A 155 -5.59 10.23 -10.06
N ALA A 156 -6.33 9.33 -10.69
CA ALA A 156 -5.91 7.95 -10.91
C ALA A 156 -4.77 7.89 -11.94
N LEU A 157 -3.59 7.46 -11.51
CA LEU A 157 -2.37 7.32 -12.31
C LEU A 157 -2.10 5.86 -12.65
N ASP A 158 -2.02 5.54 -13.94
CA ASP A 158 -1.69 4.20 -14.42
C ASP A 158 -0.19 3.89 -14.28
N ILE A 159 0.15 3.00 -13.33
CA ILE A 159 1.47 2.45 -13.03
C ILE A 159 2.07 1.70 -14.23
N SER A 160 1.24 1.12 -15.11
CA SER A 160 1.74 0.54 -16.37
C SER A 160 2.35 1.61 -17.27
N GLN A 161 1.93 2.87 -17.12
CA GLN A 161 2.50 4.06 -17.74
C GLN A 161 3.54 4.71 -16.83
N SER A 162 4.57 3.96 -16.41
CA SER A 162 5.53 4.41 -15.39
C SER A 162 6.18 5.77 -15.67
N LEU A 163 6.41 6.12 -16.95
CA LEU A 163 6.94 7.44 -17.32
C LEU A 163 5.94 8.58 -17.04
N ARG A 164 4.63 8.34 -17.25
CA ARG A 164 3.58 9.31 -16.93
C ARG A 164 3.45 9.52 -15.42
N VAL A 165 3.60 8.46 -14.64
CA VAL A 165 3.67 8.55 -13.17
C VAL A 165 4.85 9.43 -12.73
N ILE A 166 6.04 9.18 -13.30
CA ILE A 166 7.24 9.96 -13.00
C ILE A 166 7.06 11.42 -13.41
N GLU A 167 6.49 11.69 -14.58
CA GLU A 167 6.16 13.03 -15.07
C GLU A 167 5.22 13.77 -14.12
N HIS A 168 4.15 13.11 -13.67
CA HIS A 168 3.20 13.67 -12.71
C HIS A 168 3.88 14.02 -11.38
N ASN A 169 4.62 13.08 -10.81
CA ASN A 169 5.32 13.29 -9.54
C ASN A 169 6.45 14.33 -9.67
N ALA A 170 7.13 14.37 -10.82
CA ALA A 170 8.12 15.40 -11.12
C ALA A 170 7.51 16.81 -11.12
N ALA A 171 6.25 16.94 -11.56
CA ALA A 171 5.53 18.20 -11.45
C ALA A 171 5.33 18.62 -9.98
N HIS A 172 5.01 17.68 -9.09
CA HIS A 172 4.97 17.95 -7.65
C HIS A 172 6.34 18.39 -7.13
N LEU A 173 7.40 17.63 -7.41
CA LEU A 173 8.76 17.92 -6.95
C LEU A 173 9.27 19.32 -7.32
N LEU A 174 8.88 19.84 -8.50
CA LEU A 174 9.37 21.13 -8.99
C LEU A 174 8.47 22.33 -8.66
N HIS A 175 7.18 22.11 -8.43
CA HIS A 175 6.19 23.19 -8.44
C HIS A 175 5.19 23.17 -7.28
N ASP A 176 5.14 22.08 -6.51
CA ASP A 176 4.23 21.99 -5.37
C ASP A 176 4.82 22.64 -4.12
N VAL A 177 4.15 23.69 -3.64
CA VAL A 177 4.52 24.39 -2.40
C VAL A 177 4.45 23.51 -1.16
N LYS A 178 3.68 22.42 -1.20
CA LYS A 178 3.55 21.45 -0.09
C LYS A 178 4.75 20.52 0.00
N THR A 179 5.50 20.34 -1.09
CA THR A 179 6.71 19.49 -1.07
C THR A 179 7.84 20.23 -0.38
N LYS A 180 8.34 19.68 0.73
CA LYS A 180 9.56 20.19 1.35
C LYS A 180 10.73 19.74 0.51
N VAL A 181 11.46 20.71 -0.02
CA VAL A 181 12.62 20.50 -0.90
C VAL A 181 13.67 19.57 -0.25
N SER A 182 13.78 19.55 1.08
CA SER A 182 14.74 18.76 1.87
C SER A 182 14.48 17.26 1.93
N ASP A 183 13.27 16.81 1.59
CA ASP A 183 12.83 15.46 1.97
C ASP A 183 13.31 14.35 1.01
N GLN A 184 14.02 14.73 -0.05
CA GLN A 184 14.53 13.83 -1.11
C GLN A 184 13.47 12.81 -1.56
N LEU A 185 12.26 13.32 -1.87
CA LEU A 185 11.07 12.53 -2.13
C LEU A 185 11.24 11.56 -3.31
N CYS A 186 10.64 10.38 -3.22
CA CYS A 186 10.67 9.38 -4.27
C CYS A 186 9.93 9.86 -5.55
N GLY A 187 10.55 9.73 -6.72
CA GLY A 187 9.92 10.07 -8.01
C GLY A 187 8.73 9.20 -8.42
N LEU A 188 8.40 8.12 -7.70
CA LEU A 188 7.25 7.24 -7.97
C LEU A 188 6.10 7.35 -6.99
N CYS A 189 6.40 7.48 -5.70
CA CYS A 189 5.39 7.47 -4.65
C CYS A 189 5.45 8.70 -3.75
N LEU A 190 6.36 9.64 -4.03
CA LEU A 190 6.59 10.86 -3.26
C LEU A 190 6.87 10.65 -1.76
N ARG A 191 7.10 9.43 -1.28
CA ARG A 191 7.56 9.17 0.09
C ARG A 191 9.01 9.66 0.27
N PRO A 192 9.36 10.24 1.42
CA PRO A 192 10.69 10.77 1.69
C PRO A 192 11.73 9.65 1.89
N SER A 193 13.01 9.99 1.72
CA SER A 193 14.11 9.15 2.18
C SER A 193 14.26 9.28 3.71
N PRO A 194 14.51 8.19 4.47
CA PRO A 194 14.86 6.83 4.04
C PRO A 194 13.68 5.87 3.87
N LEU A 195 12.43 6.33 3.99
CA LEU A 195 11.25 5.46 3.88
C LEU A 195 11.08 4.82 2.50
N CYS A 196 11.64 5.44 1.46
CA CYS A 196 11.65 4.91 0.10
C CYS A 196 13.02 5.09 -0.56
N GLN A 197 13.69 3.99 -0.86
CA GLN A 197 15.05 3.94 -1.36
C GLN A 197 15.16 3.03 -2.58
N PHE A 198 16.01 3.46 -3.52
CA PHE A 198 16.36 2.71 -4.71
C PHE A 198 17.83 2.35 -4.67
N PHE A 199 18.15 1.13 -5.07
CA PHE A 199 19.53 0.71 -5.32
C PHE A 199 19.67 0.36 -6.78
N LEU A 200 20.84 0.65 -7.35
CA LEU A 200 21.13 0.36 -8.74
C LEU A 200 22.08 -0.82 -8.84
N LYS A 201 21.92 -1.59 -9.92
CA LYS A 201 22.86 -2.64 -10.31
C LYS A 201 23.18 -2.52 -11.79
N LYS A 202 24.38 -2.93 -12.16
CA LYS A 202 24.77 -3.09 -13.56
C LYS A 202 24.02 -4.30 -14.14
N GLY A 203 23.48 -4.16 -15.35
CA GLY A 203 22.89 -5.29 -16.06
C GLY A 203 23.94 -6.34 -16.47
N LYS A 204 23.51 -7.39 -17.18
CA LYS A 204 24.42 -8.42 -17.72
C LYS A 204 25.10 -7.93 -19.01
N GLY A 205 26.43 -8.06 -19.10
CA GLY A 205 27.24 -7.71 -20.28
C GLY A 205 28.19 -6.52 -20.06
N ALA A 206 29.18 -6.36 -20.95
CA ALA A 206 30.19 -5.30 -20.85
C ALA A 206 29.57 -3.90 -20.96
N GLU A 207 28.62 -3.72 -21.89
CA GLU A 207 27.88 -2.46 -22.15
C GLU A 207 26.52 -2.38 -21.42
N ALA A 208 26.36 -3.16 -20.36
CA ALA A 208 25.05 -3.26 -19.72
C ALA A 208 24.64 -1.95 -19.03
N SER A 209 23.48 -1.43 -19.40
CA SER A 209 22.87 -0.27 -18.75
C SER A 209 22.58 -0.51 -17.26
N LEU A 210 22.54 0.57 -16.48
CA LEU A 210 22.09 0.53 -15.10
C LEU A 210 20.62 0.14 -15.03
N THR A 211 20.28 -0.66 -14.04
CA THR A 211 18.90 -1.08 -13.75
C THR A 211 18.63 -0.98 -12.26
N ILE A 212 17.36 -0.87 -11.89
CA ILE A 212 16.95 -0.88 -10.48
C ILE A 212 17.16 -2.29 -9.91
N ASP A 213 17.85 -2.37 -8.79
CA ASP A 213 17.95 -3.57 -8.00
C ASP A 213 16.71 -3.74 -7.11
N LYS A 214 15.70 -4.40 -7.68
CA LYS A 214 14.42 -4.64 -7.02
C LYS A 214 14.54 -5.36 -5.67
N LYS A 215 15.57 -6.20 -5.48
CA LYS A 215 15.75 -6.94 -4.22
C LYS A 215 16.17 -6.05 -3.06
N ARG A 216 16.89 -4.98 -3.35
CA ARG A 216 17.41 -4.04 -2.34
C ARG A 216 16.54 -2.78 -2.21
N SER A 217 15.76 -2.47 -3.23
CA SER A 217 14.87 -1.30 -3.27
C SER A 217 13.53 -1.62 -2.59
N ASN A 218 12.90 -0.63 -1.95
CA ASN A 218 11.69 -0.83 -1.12
C ASN A 218 10.52 0.09 -1.50
N CYS A 219 10.50 0.61 -2.74
CA CYS A 219 9.36 1.38 -3.20
C CYS A 219 8.14 0.48 -3.38
N LYS A 220 6.97 0.92 -2.89
CA LYS A 220 5.68 0.26 -3.10
C LYS A 220 5.36 0.02 -4.57
N TYR A 221 5.85 0.88 -5.47
CA TYR A 221 5.59 0.77 -6.89
C TYR A 221 6.76 0.13 -7.63
N THR A 222 6.53 -1.09 -8.10
CA THR A 222 7.46 -1.79 -8.98
C THR A 222 7.27 -1.33 -10.43
N ILE A 223 8.26 -0.63 -10.95
CA ILE A 223 8.26 -0.16 -12.34
C ILE A 223 9.18 -0.99 -13.25
N LYS A 224 8.84 -0.98 -14.54
CA LYS A 224 9.72 -1.44 -15.62
C LYS A 224 9.81 -0.33 -16.67
N PHE A 225 10.94 0.36 -16.72
CA PHE A 225 11.26 1.25 -17.83
C PHE A 225 12.70 1.05 -18.29
N TYR A 226 12.97 1.43 -19.54
CA TYR A 226 14.31 1.41 -20.10
C TYR A 226 15.09 2.64 -19.63
N TYR A 227 16.11 2.45 -18.80
CA TYR A 227 16.86 3.53 -18.17
C TYR A 227 17.39 4.57 -19.16
N HIS A 228 17.95 4.11 -20.28
CA HIS A 228 18.48 5.00 -21.31
C HIS A 228 17.39 5.88 -21.95
N LYS A 229 16.16 5.36 -22.11
CA LYS A 229 15.04 6.14 -22.66
C LYS A 229 14.52 7.15 -21.64
N ALA A 230 14.42 6.73 -20.38
CA ALA A 230 13.93 7.58 -19.30
C ALA A 230 14.96 8.64 -18.86
N ALA A 231 16.24 8.47 -19.18
CA ALA A 231 17.29 9.44 -18.88
C ALA A 231 17.24 10.69 -19.79
N THR A 232 16.46 10.66 -20.87
CA THR A 232 16.41 11.73 -21.87
C THR A 232 15.02 12.33 -21.95
N SER A 233 14.91 13.64 -21.73
CA SER A 233 13.67 14.39 -21.96
C SER A 233 13.42 14.55 -23.46
N THR A 234 12.22 14.19 -23.91
CA THR A 234 11.78 14.23 -25.30
C THR A 234 10.36 14.80 -25.40
N SER A 235 9.88 15.07 -26.61
CA SER A 235 8.50 15.54 -26.83
C SER A 235 7.44 14.55 -26.36
N SER A 236 7.68 13.24 -26.45
CA SER A 236 6.74 12.20 -26.05
C SER A 236 6.86 11.79 -24.57
N ALA A 237 8.05 11.95 -23.99
CA ALA A 237 8.37 11.71 -22.59
C ALA A 237 9.21 12.88 -22.04
N PRO A 238 8.58 13.98 -21.59
CA PRO A 238 9.28 15.22 -21.24
C PRO A 238 10.06 15.20 -19.92
N CYS A 239 10.10 14.07 -19.21
CA CYS A 239 10.76 13.96 -17.91
C CYS A 239 12.00 13.07 -17.98
N SER A 240 13.13 13.56 -17.47
CA SER A 240 14.38 12.81 -17.26
C SER A 240 14.61 12.42 -15.80
N ASN A 241 13.59 12.50 -14.94
CA ASN A 241 13.73 12.22 -13.51
C ASN A 241 13.88 10.71 -13.28
N ILE A 242 15.11 10.25 -13.12
CA ILE A 242 15.45 8.86 -12.83
C ILE A 242 16.34 8.77 -11.59
N PRO A 243 16.40 7.62 -10.88
CA PRO A 243 17.41 7.42 -9.85
C PRO A 243 18.82 7.45 -10.45
N LEU A 244 19.78 8.05 -9.77
CA LEU A 244 21.16 8.15 -10.21
C LEU A 244 22.07 7.84 -9.03
N GLN A 245 23.19 7.18 -9.30
CA GLN A 245 24.24 7.03 -8.30
C GLN A 245 24.89 8.40 -8.07
N CYS A 246 24.94 8.86 -6.83
CA CYS A 246 25.74 10.04 -6.49
C CYS A 246 27.23 9.68 -6.63
N PRO A 247 28.04 10.43 -7.41
CA PRO A 247 29.46 10.12 -7.62
C PRO A 247 30.32 10.35 -6.37
N ARG A 248 29.77 10.98 -5.32
CA ARG A 248 30.44 11.23 -4.04
C ARG A 248 30.01 10.28 -2.93
N CYS A 249 28.90 9.58 -3.10
CA CYS A 249 28.49 8.54 -2.17
C CYS A 249 29.23 7.23 -2.46
N PRO A 250 29.45 6.38 -1.44
CA PRO A 250 29.89 5.00 -1.65
C PRO A 250 29.03 4.28 -2.70
N PRO A 251 29.61 3.37 -3.51
CA PRO A 251 28.85 2.62 -4.53
C PRO A 251 27.70 1.77 -3.96
N THR A 252 27.72 1.48 -2.66
CA THR A 252 26.68 0.72 -1.96
C THR A 252 25.49 1.57 -1.52
N SER A 253 25.61 2.90 -1.55
CA SER A 253 24.57 3.83 -1.10
C SER A 253 23.33 3.80 -1.98
N PRO A 254 22.15 4.20 -1.45
CA PRO A 254 20.96 4.39 -2.25
C PRO A 254 21.16 5.42 -3.36
N ALA A 255 20.52 5.19 -4.49
CA ALA A 255 20.44 6.13 -5.59
C ALA A 255 19.51 7.30 -5.27
N ILE A 256 19.82 8.45 -5.88
CA ILE A 256 19.13 9.72 -5.70
C ILE A 256 18.41 10.07 -6.99
N TRP A 257 17.12 10.40 -6.91
CA TRP A 257 16.37 10.89 -8.07
C TRP A 257 17.01 12.17 -8.63
N LYS A 258 17.15 12.26 -9.96
CA LYS A 258 17.83 13.37 -10.65
C LYS A 258 17.40 14.74 -10.12
N TYR A 259 16.10 14.95 -9.94
CA TYR A 259 15.55 16.24 -9.52
C TYR A 259 15.92 16.60 -8.07
N ASN A 260 16.22 15.61 -7.23
CA ASN A 260 16.67 15.80 -5.85
C ASN A 260 18.19 15.89 -5.70
N MET A 261 18.96 15.63 -6.76
CA MET A 261 20.41 15.51 -6.66
C MET A 261 21.08 16.82 -6.19
N LYS A 262 20.58 17.98 -6.64
CA LYS A 262 21.09 19.28 -6.17
C LYS A 262 20.89 19.47 -4.67
N VAL A 263 19.74 19.06 -4.13
CA VAL A 263 19.45 19.12 -2.69
C VAL A 263 20.36 18.16 -1.94
N HIS A 264 20.44 16.92 -2.40
CA HIS A 264 21.31 15.90 -1.83
C HIS A 264 22.76 16.38 -1.71
N PHE A 265 23.31 16.99 -2.77
CA PHE A 265 24.66 17.55 -2.74
C PHE A 265 24.81 18.66 -1.70
N LYS A 266 23.84 19.59 -1.63
CA LYS A 266 23.86 20.67 -0.63
C LYS A 266 23.80 20.14 0.80
N GLU A 267 23.05 19.08 1.06
CA GLU A 267 22.87 18.57 2.43
C GLU A 267 23.97 17.61 2.86
N LYS A 268 24.44 16.75 1.95
CA LYS A 268 25.36 15.65 2.28
C LYS A 268 26.80 15.93 1.85
N HIS A 269 27.03 16.92 0.98
CA HIS A 269 28.34 17.22 0.41
C HIS A 269 28.69 18.72 0.43
N ALA A 270 27.93 19.56 1.14
CA ALA A 270 28.11 21.03 1.21
C ALA A 270 29.54 21.47 1.49
N ASN A 271 30.25 20.76 2.37
CA ASN A 271 31.56 21.16 2.87
C ASN A 271 32.74 20.63 2.05
N HIS A 272 32.48 19.86 0.98
CA HIS A 272 33.54 19.07 0.33
C HIS A 272 33.69 19.32 -1.17
N VAL A 273 32.75 20.02 -1.84
CA VAL A 273 32.73 20.08 -3.31
C VAL A 273 32.11 21.39 -3.82
N ASN A 274 32.74 22.00 -4.82
CA ASN A 274 32.09 23.05 -5.61
C ASN A 274 30.93 22.45 -6.42
N THR A 275 29.70 22.85 -6.10
CA THR A 275 28.49 22.34 -6.75
C THR A 275 28.46 22.56 -8.27
N SER A 276 29.20 23.52 -8.82
CA SER A 276 29.22 23.77 -10.27
C SER A 276 29.83 22.63 -11.08
N THR A 277 30.71 21.81 -10.49
CA THR A 277 31.38 20.70 -11.21
C THR A 277 30.43 19.54 -11.54
N TYR A 278 29.26 19.48 -10.90
CA TYR A 278 28.31 18.38 -11.04
C TYR A 278 26.95 18.84 -11.58
N SER A 279 26.85 20.10 -12.02
CA SER A 279 25.58 20.70 -12.44
C SER A 279 24.90 19.91 -13.56
N ASP A 280 25.67 19.36 -14.48
CA ASP A 280 25.18 18.53 -15.60
C ASP A 280 24.37 17.31 -15.14
N ILE A 281 24.58 16.82 -13.91
CA ILE A 281 23.87 15.65 -13.37
C ILE A 281 22.41 15.99 -13.05
N TRP A 282 22.11 17.24 -12.65
CA TRP A 282 20.76 17.67 -12.23
C TRP A 282 20.17 18.80 -13.05
N ASP A 283 20.95 19.41 -13.94
CA ASP A 283 20.45 20.47 -14.79
C ASP A 283 19.38 19.93 -15.75
N LEU A 284 18.29 20.69 -15.78
CA LEU A 284 17.15 20.41 -16.64
C LEU A 284 17.20 21.38 -17.81
N THR A 285 16.96 20.85 -19.01
CA THR A 285 16.85 21.67 -20.21
C THR A 285 15.67 22.65 -20.07
N ASN A 286 15.71 23.77 -20.80
CA ASN A 286 14.58 24.70 -20.80
C ASN A 286 13.29 24.03 -21.31
N PHE A 287 13.42 23.13 -22.28
CA PHE A 287 12.33 22.30 -22.78
C PHE A 287 11.70 21.49 -21.64
N GLU A 288 12.50 20.70 -20.92
CA GLU A 288 12.02 19.87 -19.81
C GLU A 288 11.33 20.69 -18.72
N LYS A 289 11.95 21.82 -18.29
CA LYS A 289 11.35 22.72 -17.29
C LYS A 289 9.98 23.24 -17.74
N GLN A 290 9.86 23.64 -19.00
CA GLN A 290 8.60 24.16 -19.54
C GLN A 290 7.54 23.07 -19.65
N SER A 291 7.90 21.88 -20.12
CA SER A 291 6.98 20.75 -20.24
C SER A 291 6.47 20.26 -18.88
N ILE A 292 7.34 20.14 -17.87
CA ILE A 292 6.89 19.76 -16.52
C ILE A 292 5.97 20.84 -15.91
N LYS A 293 6.25 22.13 -16.17
CA LYS A 293 5.36 23.22 -15.76
C LYS A 293 3.99 23.16 -16.45
N GLN A 294 3.92 22.70 -17.70
CA GLN A 294 2.64 22.47 -18.38
C GLN A 294 1.88 21.30 -17.76
N ILE A 295 2.55 20.19 -17.47
CA ILE A 295 1.97 19.04 -16.76
C ILE A 295 1.41 19.47 -15.41
N TRP A 296 2.16 20.27 -14.65
CA TRP A 296 1.69 20.87 -13.40
C TRP A 296 0.38 21.62 -13.60
N LYS A 297 0.31 22.53 -14.57
CA LYS A 297 -0.92 23.31 -14.84
C LYS A 297 -2.11 22.44 -15.27
N ALA A 298 -1.86 21.39 -16.05
CA ALA A 298 -2.88 20.49 -16.58
C ALA A 298 -3.32 19.39 -15.60
N ARG A 299 -2.71 19.30 -14.41
CA ARG A 299 -2.96 18.18 -13.47
C ARG A 299 -4.41 18.02 -13.02
N TYR A 300 -5.24 19.07 -13.12
CA TYR A 300 -6.66 19.05 -12.74
C TYR A 300 -7.62 18.97 -13.93
N THR A 301 -7.15 19.12 -15.17
CA THR A 301 -8.05 19.27 -16.34
C THR A 301 -8.57 17.94 -16.90
N THR A 302 -8.12 16.79 -16.38
CA THR A 302 -8.48 15.46 -16.90
C THR A 302 -9.66 14.77 -16.19
N LEU A 303 -10.43 15.49 -15.36
CA LEU A 303 -11.44 14.93 -14.45
C LEU A 303 -12.88 14.76 -15.01
N VAL A 304 -13.09 14.61 -16.32
CA VAL A 304 -14.43 14.26 -16.84
C VAL A 304 -14.39 12.91 -17.56
N ARG A 305 -14.55 11.82 -16.81
CA ARG A 305 -15.01 10.55 -17.39
C ARG A 305 -16.51 10.68 -17.67
N ARG A 306 -16.92 10.60 -18.95
CA ARG A 306 -18.32 10.36 -19.33
C ARG A 306 -18.79 9.07 -18.67
N SER A 307 -19.76 9.17 -17.77
CA SER A 307 -20.50 8.02 -17.25
C SER A 307 -21.11 7.24 -18.43
N LYS A 308 -20.70 5.98 -18.60
CA LYS A 308 -21.50 5.02 -19.35
C LYS A 308 -22.58 4.53 -18.38
N LYS A 309 -23.85 4.66 -18.77
CA LYS A 309 -24.99 4.02 -18.10
C LYS A 309 -24.65 2.54 -17.85
N THR A 310 -24.51 2.16 -16.60
CA THR A 310 -24.50 0.76 -16.18
C THR A 310 -25.90 0.41 -15.70
N ASP A 311 -26.52 -0.54 -16.39
CA ASP A 311 -27.73 -1.22 -15.92
C ASP A 311 -27.47 -1.86 -14.54
N SER A 312 -28.53 -1.96 -13.74
CA SER A 312 -28.56 -2.45 -12.37
C SER A 312 -27.63 -3.64 -12.12
N ILE A 313 -26.65 -3.45 -11.23
CA ILE A 313 -25.67 -4.47 -10.85
C ILE A 313 -26.19 -5.28 -9.66
N THR A 314 -26.28 -6.59 -9.85
CA THR A 314 -26.44 -7.61 -8.80
C THR A 314 -25.12 -7.79 -8.05
N ILE A 315 -25.18 -7.88 -6.72
CA ILE A 315 -24.03 -8.19 -5.86
C ILE A 315 -23.48 -9.57 -6.25
N VAL A 316 -22.25 -9.61 -6.76
CA VAL A 316 -21.51 -10.85 -7.04
C VAL A 316 -20.21 -10.81 -6.26
N ALA A 317 -20.06 -11.71 -5.29
CA ALA A 317 -18.80 -11.94 -4.59
C ALA A 317 -17.72 -12.40 -5.58
N SER A 318 -16.50 -11.84 -5.47
CA SER A 318 -15.38 -12.23 -6.33
C SER A 318 -15.08 -13.74 -6.18
N GLU A 319 -14.61 -14.40 -7.25
CA GLU A 319 -14.44 -15.86 -7.27
C GLU A 319 -13.46 -16.41 -6.20
N SER A 320 -12.69 -15.55 -5.54
CA SER A 320 -11.84 -15.89 -4.41
C SER A 320 -12.62 -16.12 -3.10
N HIS A 321 -13.91 -15.82 -3.06
CA HIS A 321 -14.79 -15.96 -1.89
C HIS A 321 -16.07 -16.73 -2.24
N LYS A 322 -15.93 -17.93 -2.84
CA LYS A 322 -17.08 -18.81 -3.05
C LYS A 322 -17.53 -19.43 -1.73
N SER A 323 -18.77 -19.15 -1.32
CA SER A 323 -19.49 -20.00 -0.38
C SER A 323 -19.73 -21.35 -1.06
N ASN A 324 -19.05 -22.39 -0.60
CA ASN A 324 -19.48 -23.75 -0.90
C ASN A 324 -20.66 -24.06 0.01
N ASN A 325 -21.88 -23.81 -0.47
CA ASN A 325 -23.08 -24.38 0.11
C ASN A 325 -23.00 -25.90 -0.07
N TYR A 326 -22.59 -26.61 0.97
CA TYR A 326 -22.85 -28.03 1.10
C TYR A 326 -23.99 -28.21 2.09
N THR A 327 -25.17 -28.50 1.55
CA THR A 327 -26.23 -29.23 2.23
C THR A 327 -25.77 -30.68 2.38
N VAL A 328 -25.55 -31.14 3.62
CA VAL A 328 -26.20 -32.34 4.21
C VAL A 328 -26.35 -32.07 5.69
#